data_AF-A0A150M541-F1
#
_entry.id   AF-A0A150M541-F1
#
_cell.length_a   1.000
_cell.length_b   1.000
_cell.length_c   1.000
_cell.angle_alpha   90.00
_cell.angle_beta   90.00
_cell.angle_gamma   90.00
#
_symmetry.space_group_name_H-M   'P 1'
#
loop_
_entity.id
_entity.type
_entity.pdbx_description
1 polymer ?
#
loop_
_entity_poly.entity_id
_entity_poly.type
_entity_poly.pdbx_seq_one_letter_code
_entity_poly.pdbx_strand_id
1 'polypeptide(L)'
;MPGSVFRRAVRDATGITWEAWIAALQQAVDPSWSNEEIKAHIGEYFQVTDEWAEWLAVMYGQLLGRIPVGVTKDAGVQIGVRKTVALEKEEVWCFLTSPQGLPLWLGDVSGFRLQKGYEFQSAEGITENLR
;
A
#
# COMPACT_ATOMS: atom_id res chain seq x y z
N MET A 1 6.61 -4.93 -7.62
CA MET A 1 6.75 -6.41 -7.57
C MET A 1 6.26 -6.90 -6.21
N PRO A 2 5.44 -7.97 -6.14
CA PRO A 2 4.97 -8.50 -4.86
C PRO A 2 6.11 -9.02 -4.00
N GLY A 3 6.01 -8.77 -2.69
CA GLY A 3 6.91 -9.32 -1.68
C GLY A 3 6.80 -10.84 -1.53
N SER A 4 7.78 -11.45 -0.89
CA SER A 4 7.87 -12.92 -0.71
C SER A 4 6.69 -13.52 0.05
N VAL A 5 6.14 -12.79 1.03
CA VAL A 5 4.96 -13.21 1.81
C VAL A 5 3.74 -13.39 0.90
N PHE A 6 3.47 -12.43 0.02
CA PHE A 6 2.35 -12.49 -0.90
C PHE A 6 2.51 -13.64 -1.90
N ARG A 7 3.69 -13.82 -2.49
CA ARG A 7 3.96 -14.92 -3.43
C ARG A 7 3.72 -16.29 -2.82
N ARG A 8 4.08 -16.46 -1.53
CA ARG A 8 3.77 -17.68 -0.79
C ARG A 8 2.26 -17.86 -0.62
N ALA A 9 1.54 -16.81 -0.20
CA ALA A 9 0.10 -16.87 0.00
C ALA A 9 -0.67 -17.22 -1.30
N VAL A 10 -0.28 -16.65 -2.44
CA VAL A 10 -0.84 -17.00 -3.76
C VAL A 10 -0.66 -18.48 -4.07
N ARG A 11 0.55 -19.01 -3.89
CA ARG A 11 0.81 -20.43 -4.14
C ARG A 11 0.03 -21.33 -3.19
N ASP A 12 -0.03 -20.98 -1.92
CA ASP A 12 -0.72 -21.80 -0.91
C ASP A 12 -2.24 -21.80 -1.14
N ALA A 13 -2.82 -20.71 -1.65
CA ALA A 13 -4.25 -20.60 -1.92
C ALA A 13 -4.68 -21.12 -3.30
N THR A 14 -3.88 -20.90 -4.34
CA THR A 14 -4.25 -21.21 -5.74
C THR A 14 -3.52 -22.43 -6.29
N GLY A 15 -2.53 -22.96 -5.57
CA GLY A 15 -1.63 -24.03 -6.05
C GLY A 15 -0.61 -23.57 -7.10
N ILE A 16 -0.71 -22.34 -7.60
CA ILE A 16 0.10 -21.82 -8.71
C ILE A 16 1.03 -20.72 -8.20
N THR A 17 2.28 -20.73 -8.65
CA THR A 17 3.25 -19.66 -8.32
C THR A 17 2.87 -18.33 -8.97
N TRP A 18 3.25 -17.22 -8.35
CA TRP A 18 3.03 -15.88 -8.90
C TRP A 18 3.56 -15.72 -10.34
N GLU A 19 4.73 -16.29 -10.64
CA GLU A 19 5.36 -16.20 -11.96
C GLU A 19 4.54 -16.93 -13.03
N ALA A 20 4.01 -18.11 -12.70
CA ALA A 20 3.13 -18.87 -13.58
C ALA A 20 1.78 -18.15 -13.78
N TRP A 21 1.25 -17.50 -12.73
CA TRP A 21 0.08 -16.63 -12.85
C TRP A 21 0.32 -15.48 -13.82
N ILE A 22 1.45 -14.78 -13.71
CA ILE A 22 1.80 -13.70 -14.64
C ILE A 22 1.87 -14.22 -16.08
N ALA A 23 2.54 -15.35 -16.30
CA ALA A 23 2.64 -15.94 -17.64
C ALA A 23 1.27 -16.35 -18.22
N ALA A 24 0.36 -16.85 -17.38
CA ALA A 24 -0.99 -17.21 -17.79
C ALA A 24 -1.84 -15.97 -18.11
N LEU A 25 -1.83 -14.96 -17.24
CA LEU A 25 -2.60 -13.73 -17.41
C LEU A 25 -2.11 -12.91 -18.61
N GLN A 26 -0.80 -12.90 -18.89
CA GLN A 26 -0.26 -12.25 -20.09
C GLN A 26 -0.75 -12.85 -21.40
N GLN A 27 -1.14 -14.14 -21.40
CA GLN A 27 -1.68 -14.82 -22.58
C GLN A 27 -3.21 -14.73 -22.66
N ALA A 28 -3.89 -14.68 -21.51
CA ALA A 28 -5.34 -14.80 -21.43
C ALA A 28 -6.09 -13.46 -21.31
N VAL A 29 -5.43 -12.40 -20.83
CA VAL A 29 -6.06 -11.09 -20.60
C VAL A 29 -5.86 -10.18 -21.80
N ASP A 30 -6.95 -9.59 -22.29
CA ASP A 30 -6.89 -8.50 -23.27
C ASP A 30 -6.36 -7.22 -22.59
N PRO A 31 -5.34 -6.55 -23.17
CA PRO A 31 -4.90 -5.26 -22.68
C PRO A 31 -5.99 -4.18 -22.59
N SER A 32 -7.12 -4.24 -23.31
CA SER A 32 -8.18 -3.24 -23.15
C SER A 32 -9.09 -3.47 -21.95
N TRP A 33 -9.02 -4.63 -21.30
CA TRP A 33 -9.91 -4.96 -20.19
C TRP A 33 -9.70 -4.08 -18.96
N SER A 34 -10.82 -3.72 -18.34
CA SER A 34 -10.92 -3.14 -17.01
C SER A 34 -10.50 -4.14 -15.93
N ASN A 35 -10.26 -3.65 -14.71
CA ASN A 35 -9.92 -4.53 -13.59
C ASN A 35 -11.07 -5.51 -13.27
N GLU A 36 -12.32 -5.07 -13.37
CA GLU A 36 -13.51 -5.92 -13.15
C GLU A 36 -13.60 -7.06 -14.16
N GLU A 37 -13.33 -6.80 -15.44
CA GLU A 37 -13.29 -7.83 -16.49
C GLU A 37 -12.15 -8.83 -16.26
N ILE A 38 -10.97 -8.34 -15.84
CA ILE A 38 -9.84 -9.20 -15.47
C ILE A 38 -10.21 -10.08 -14.27
N LYS A 39 -10.82 -9.52 -13.23
CA LYS A 39 -11.28 -10.26 -12.05
C LYS A 39 -12.28 -11.33 -12.44
N ALA A 40 -13.30 -10.99 -13.23
CA ALA A 40 -14.33 -11.92 -13.67
C ALA A 40 -13.70 -13.09 -14.44
N HIS A 41 -12.80 -12.78 -15.39
CA HIS A 41 -12.09 -13.80 -16.15
C HIS A 41 -11.24 -14.72 -15.24
N ILE A 42 -10.53 -14.14 -14.25
CA ILE A 42 -9.72 -14.91 -13.30
C ILE A 42 -10.59 -15.88 -12.50
N GLY A 43 -11.72 -15.40 -11.97
CA GLY A 43 -12.66 -16.23 -11.20
C GLY A 43 -13.26 -17.35 -12.03
N GLU A 44 -13.70 -17.07 -13.26
CA GLU A 44 -14.35 -18.04 -14.13
C GLU A 44 -13.38 -19.08 -14.70
N TYR A 45 -12.26 -18.63 -15.27
CA TYR A 45 -11.35 -19.51 -16.01
C TYR A 45 -10.47 -20.34 -15.08
N PHE A 46 -10.01 -19.76 -13.98
CA PHE A 46 -9.08 -20.42 -13.05
C PHE A 46 -9.76 -20.93 -11.77
N GLN A 47 -11.07 -20.74 -11.63
CA GLN A 47 -11.88 -21.25 -10.52
C GLN A 47 -11.34 -20.88 -9.13
N VAL A 48 -10.77 -19.68 -9.00
CA VAL A 48 -10.32 -19.14 -7.70
C VAL A 48 -11.48 -18.43 -6.99
N THR A 49 -11.37 -18.27 -5.68
CA THR A 49 -12.38 -17.54 -4.90
C THR A 49 -12.44 -16.06 -5.33
N ASP A 50 -13.57 -15.41 -5.11
CA ASP A 50 -13.76 -13.98 -5.44
C ASP A 50 -12.67 -13.09 -4.82
N GLU A 51 -12.31 -13.38 -3.57
CA GLU A 51 -11.23 -12.71 -2.85
C GLU A 51 -9.88 -12.82 -3.58
N TRP A 52 -9.51 -14.03 -4.03
CA TRP A 52 -8.24 -14.23 -4.73
C TRP A 52 -8.29 -13.70 -6.16
N ALA A 53 -9.44 -13.76 -6.83
CA ALA A 53 -9.63 -13.13 -8.13
C ALA A 53 -9.40 -11.61 -8.05
N GLU A 54 -9.94 -10.96 -7.02
CA GLU A 54 -9.72 -9.52 -6.75
C GLU A 54 -8.23 -9.22 -6.55
N TRP A 55 -7.56 -9.93 -5.64
CA TRP A 55 -6.14 -9.70 -5.35
C TRP A 55 -5.25 -9.95 -6.57
N LEU A 56 -5.50 -11.01 -7.34
CA LEU A 56 -4.74 -11.29 -8.56
C LEU A 56 -4.96 -10.21 -9.63
N ALA A 57 -6.21 -9.76 -9.83
CA ALA A 57 -6.54 -8.69 -10.77
C ALA A 57 -5.86 -7.37 -10.38
N VAL A 58 -5.90 -6.98 -9.10
CA VAL A 58 -5.22 -5.78 -8.59
C VAL A 58 -3.71 -5.88 -8.81
N MET A 59 -3.08 -6.98 -8.42
CA MET A 59 -1.63 -7.14 -8.53
C MET A 59 -1.15 -7.22 -9.99
N TYR A 60 -1.96 -7.83 -10.86
CA TYR A 60 -1.70 -7.82 -12.29
C TYR A 60 -1.89 -6.41 -12.89
N GLY A 61 -2.92 -5.68 -12.51
CA GLY A 61 -3.14 -4.29 -12.90
C GLY A 61 -2.00 -3.35 -12.47
N GLN A 62 -1.41 -3.57 -11.29
CA GLN A 62 -0.21 -2.85 -10.85
C GLN A 62 1.01 -3.17 -11.74
N LEU A 63 1.19 -4.44 -12.14
CA LEU A 63 2.26 -4.83 -13.07
C LEU A 63 2.10 -4.13 -14.43
N LEU A 64 0.86 -3.96 -14.89
CA LEU A 64 0.55 -3.22 -16.11
C LEU A 64 0.64 -1.69 -15.95
N GLY A 65 0.97 -1.18 -14.76
CA GLY A 65 1.04 0.25 -14.47
C GLY A 65 -0.31 0.97 -14.42
N ARG A 66 -1.42 0.23 -14.37
CA ARG A 66 -2.79 0.78 -14.38
C ARG A 66 -3.30 1.15 -12.99
N ILE A 67 -2.73 0.52 -11.98
CA ILE A 67 -3.07 0.75 -10.58
C ILE A 67 -1.79 1.23 -9.88
N PRO A 68 -1.76 2.45 -9.34
CA PRO A 68 -0.66 2.90 -8.52
C PRO A 68 -0.48 1.99 -7.30
N VAL A 69 0.77 1.65 -6.98
CA VAL A 69 1.09 0.89 -5.76
C VAL A 69 0.70 1.74 -4.55
N GLY A 70 0.07 1.12 -3.54
CA GLY A 70 -0.34 1.80 -2.31
C GLY A 70 -1.79 2.29 -2.31
N VAL A 71 -2.55 2.14 -3.40
CA VAL A 71 -3.98 2.46 -3.39
C VAL A 71 -4.75 1.40 -2.60
N THR A 72 -5.48 1.82 -1.56
CA THR A 72 -6.45 0.99 -0.85
C THR A 72 -7.87 1.40 -1.24
N LYS A 73 -8.81 0.45 -1.17
CA LYS A 73 -10.22 0.65 -1.57
C LYS A 73 -10.90 1.81 -0.82
N ASP A 74 -10.51 2.05 0.44
CA ASP A 74 -11.23 2.95 1.34
C ASP A 74 -10.47 4.25 1.70
N ALA A 75 -9.14 4.33 1.50
CA ALA A 75 -8.33 5.45 2.01
C ALA A 75 -7.45 6.16 0.95
N GLY A 76 -7.61 5.85 -0.33
CA GLY A 76 -6.76 6.43 -1.38
C GLY A 76 -5.36 5.82 -1.36
N VAL A 77 -4.31 6.65 -1.49
CA VAL A 77 -2.91 6.19 -1.54
C VAL A 77 -2.29 6.18 -0.13
N GLN A 78 -1.78 5.01 0.30
CA GLN A 78 -0.98 4.84 1.51
C GLN A 78 0.48 4.55 1.14
N ILE A 79 1.41 5.26 1.79
CA ILE A 79 2.86 5.07 1.62
C ILE A 79 3.45 4.74 3.00
N GLY A 80 4.11 3.59 3.10
CA GLY A 80 4.89 3.21 4.27
C GLY A 80 6.39 3.28 3.98
N VAL A 81 7.14 4.07 4.75
CA VAL A 81 8.60 4.17 4.64
C VAL A 81 9.25 3.56 5.89
N ARG A 82 10.25 2.71 5.71
CA ARG A 82 11.04 2.12 6.79
C ARG A 82 12.53 2.43 6.63
N LYS A 83 13.17 2.81 7.72
CA LYS A 83 14.62 2.98 7.80
C LYS A 83 15.14 2.35 9.08
N THR A 84 16.18 1.53 8.98
CA THR A 84 16.88 0.97 10.14
C THR A 84 17.99 1.92 10.55
N VAL A 85 18.06 2.22 11.84
CA VAL A 85 19.08 3.09 12.45
C VAL A 85 19.73 2.36 13.63
N ALA A 86 21.00 2.65 13.90
CA ALA A 86 21.76 2.07 15.01
C ALA A 86 21.67 2.95 16.25
N LEU A 87 20.44 3.15 16.74
CA LEU A 87 20.10 3.96 17.92
C LEU A 87 19.01 3.25 18.72
N GLU A 88 18.94 3.51 20.01
CA GLU A 88 17.88 2.98 20.85
C GLU A 88 16.53 3.62 20.49
N LYS A 89 15.44 2.88 20.70
CA LYS A 89 14.09 3.35 20.35
C LYS A 89 13.72 4.65 21.06
N GLU A 90 14.14 4.81 22.33
CA GLU A 90 13.91 6.02 23.13
C GLU A 90 14.62 7.23 22.53
N GLU A 91 15.86 7.07 22.06
CA GLU A 91 16.64 8.16 21.45
C GLU A 91 15.99 8.63 20.15
N VAL A 92 15.56 7.68 19.32
CA VAL A 92 14.85 7.97 18.07
C VAL A 92 13.53 8.68 18.35
N TRP A 93 12.76 8.21 19.33
CA TRP A 93 11.49 8.84 19.70
C TRP A 93 11.71 10.27 20.22
N CYS A 94 12.61 10.45 21.18
CA CYS A 94 12.95 11.77 21.73
C CYS A 94 13.36 12.76 20.63
N PHE A 95 14.16 12.32 19.65
CA PHE A 95 14.53 13.15 18.52
C PHE A 95 13.32 13.49 17.64
N LEU A 96 12.55 12.51 17.19
CA LEU A 96 11.40 12.72 16.29
C LEU A 96 10.32 13.64 16.88
N THR A 97 10.18 13.65 18.20
CA THR A 97 9.21 14.49 18.93
C THR A 97 9.80 15.80 19.46
N SER A 98 11.09 16.06 19.22
CA SER A 98 11.76 17.28 19.66
C SER A 98 11.42 18.48 18.76
N PRO A 99 11.68 19.72 19.22
CA PRO A 99 11.60 20.91 18.36
C PRO A 99 12.49 20.84 17.12
N GLN A 100 13.58 20.05 17.15
CA GLN A 100 14.45 19.85 15.99
C GLN A 100 13.90 18.79 15.01
N GLY A 101 13.24 17.74 15.52
CA GLY A 101 12.78 16.61 14.71
C GLY A 101 11.40 16.80 14.09
N LEU A 102 10.46 17.43 14.80
CA LEU A 102 9.09 17.65 14.33
C LEU A 102 9.03 18.32 12.95
N PRO A 103 9.78 19.42 12.68
CA PRO A 103 9.73 20.08 11.38
C PRO A 103 10.19 19.20 10.21
N LEU A 104 10.98 18.14 10.46
CA LEU A 104 11.52 17.27 9.41
C LEU A 104 10.46 16.35 8.79
N TRP A 105 9.37 16.08 9.49
CA TRP A 105 8.32 15.16 9.02
C TRP A 105 6.90 15.74 9.10
N LEU A 106 6.66 16.70 9.98
CA LEU A 106 5.37 17.39 10.10
C LEU A 106 5.33 18.71 9.33
N GLY A 107 6.48 19.30 9.00
CA GLY A 107 6.59 20.63 8.42
C GLY A 107 6.45 21.75 9.45
N ASP A 108 6.21 22.98 8.98
CA ASP A 108 6.02 24.13 9.86
C ASP A 108 4.58 24.18 10.38
N VAL A 109 4.42 23.94 11.67
CA VAL A 109 3.15 23.98 12.37
C VAL A 109 3.28 24.90 13.58
N SER A 110 2.75 26.11 13.44
CA SER A 110 2.83 27.14 14.47
C SER A 110 2.13 26.71 15.76
N GLY A 111 2.87 26.72 16.87
CA GLY A 111 2.33 26.43 18.20
C GLY A 111 1.99 24.96 18.47
N PHE A 112 2.44 24.04 17.62
CA PHE A 112 2.13 22.60 17.73
C PHE A 112 2.44 22.02 19.11
N ARG A 113 1.51 21.21 19.63
CA ARG A 113 1.69 20.43 20.85
C ARG A 113 1.48 18.96 20.53
N LEU A 114 2.48 18.13 20.87
CA LEU A 114 2.37 16.69 20.74
C LEU A 114 1.49 16.11 21.85
N GLN A 115 0.18 16.31 21.73
CA GLN A 115 -0.82 15.88 22.67
C GLN A 115 -2.00 15.27 21.91
N LYS A 116 -2.43 14.07 22.32
CA LYS A 116 -3.62 13.43 21.75
C LYS A 116 -4.82 14.37 21.80
N GLY A 117 -5.52 14.49 20.68
CA GLY A 117 -6.65 15.39 20.49
C GLY A 117 -6.27 16.82 20.12
N TYR A 118 -4.98 17.15 19.98
CA TYR A 118 -4.56 18.48 19.54
C TYR A 118 -4.91 18.69 18.07
N GLU A 119 -5.60 19.80 17.79
CA GLU A 119 -5.89 20.25 16.43
C GLU A 119 -4.77 21.16 15.95
N PHE A 120 -4.31 20.92 14.72
CA PHE A 120 -3.26 21.73 14.12
C PHE A 120 -3.58 22.09 12.68
N GLN A 121 -3.04 23.22 12.24
CA GLN A 121 -3.03 23.64 10.85
C GLN A 121 -1.58 23.77 10.39
N SER A 122 -1.23 23.06 9.34
CA SER A 122 0.08 23.17 8.70
C SER A 122 0.17 24.38 7.79
N ALA A 123 1.40 24.83 7.49
CA ALA A 123 1.64 25.89 6.52
C ALA A 123 1.07 25.55 5.12
N GLU A 124 0.96 24.27 4.79
CA GLU A 124 0.38 23.75 3.55
C GLU A 124 -1.16 23.74 3.54
N GLY A 125 -1.80 24.18 4.63
CA GLY A 125 -3.26 24.28 4.73
C GLY A 125 -3.97 22.99 5.15
N ILE A 126 -3.23 21.96 5.59
CA ILE A 126 -3.79 20.74 6.16
C ILE A 126 -4.24 21.02 7.59
N THR A 127 -5.52 20.75 7.87
CA THR A 127 -6.11 20.85 9.22
C THR A 127 -6.51 19.47 9.70
N GLU A 128 -5.91 19.01 10.79
CA GLU A 128 -6.12 17.65 11.29
C GLU A 128 -6.09 17.57 12.83
N ASN A 129 -6.61 16.46 13.36
CA ASN A 129 -6.58 16.14 14.78
C ASN A 129 -5.57 15.01 15.07
N LEU A 130 -4.66 15.23 16.02
CA LEU A 130 -3.67 14.22 16.42
C LEU A 130 -4.36 13.07 17.19
N ARG A 131 -4.31 11.84 16.66
CA ARG A 131 -4.99 10.66 17.21
C ARG A 131 -4.14 9.81 18.15
#